data_AF-A0A358ADJ9-F1
#
_entry.id   AF-A0A358ADJ9-F1
#
_cell.length_a   1.000
_cell.length_b   1.000
_cell.length_c   1.000
_cell.angle_alpha   90.00
_cell.angle_beta   90.00
_cell.angle_gamma   90.00
#
_symmetry.space_group_name_H-M   'P 1'
#
loop_
_entity.id
_entity.type
_entity.pdbx_description
1 polymer ?
#
loop_
_entity_poly.entity_id
_entity_poly.type
_entity_poly.pdbx_seq_one_letter_code
_entity_poly.pdbx_strand_id
1 'polypeptide(L)'
;MKFIKIFIFSLITIISIFSFFNLAQADFTVTSSMAEQIKGQIQVGAEYGAGMTGKADPRRMVENIITILLGLVGTIFMVYLVAGGYWYITSQGEEERQKKALKTIQATIIGLVIVLAAYSITIYVGSKVKEAVVLEIEATK
;
A
#
# COMPACT_ATOMS: atom_id res chain seq x y z
N MET A 1 -1.68 -22.15 20.73
CA MET A 1 -1.32 -22.52 19.34
C MET A 1 -2.49 -22.53 18.35
N LYS A 2 -3.73 -22.92 18.73
CA LYS A 2 -4.87 -22.95 17.78
C LYS A 2 -5.29 -21.55 17.28
N PHE A 3 -5.29 -20.55 18.15
CA PHE A 3 -5.60 -19.15 17.81
C PHE A 3 -4.57 -18.51 16.87
N ILE A 4 -3.29 -18.85 17.00
CA ILE A 4 -2.24 -18.32 16.11
C ILE A 4 -2.40 -18.86 14.67
N LYS A 5 -2.83 -20.12 14.51
CA LYS A 5 -3.09 -20.74 13.20
C LYS A 5 -4.36 -20.18 12.56
N ILE A 6 -5.41 -19.94 13.36
CA ILE A 6 -6.64 -19.26 12.91
C ILE A 6 -6.33 -17.83 12.45
N PHE A 7 -5.44 -17.13 13.15
CA PHE A 7 -5.07 -15.76 12.82
C PHE A 7 -4.20 -15.68 11.56
N ILE A 8 -3.24 -16.60 11.40
CA ILE A 8 -2.44 -16.74 10.17
C ILE A 8 -3.30 -17.09 8.96
N PHE A 9 -4.28 -17.98 9.12
CA PHE A 9 -5.23 -18.32 8.06
C PHE A 9 -6.13 -17.12 7.71
N SER A 10 -6.61 -16.37 8.71
CA SER A 10 -7.37 -15.12 8.55
C SER A 10 -6.56 -14.03 7.85
N LEU A 11 -5.27 -13.89 8.18
CA LEU A 11 -4.37 -12.93 7.54
C LEU A 11 -4.14 -13.29 6.06
N ILE A 12 -4.00 -14.59 5.75
CA ILE A 12 -3.87 -15.09 4.37
C ILE A 12 -5.17 -14.90 3.57
N THR A 13 -6.34 -15.14 4.16
CA THR A 13 -7.61 -14.85 3.48
C THR A 13 -7.84 -13.35 3.32
N ILE A 14 -7.44 -12.50 4.27
CA ILE A 14 -7.48 -11.04 4.14
C ILE A 14 -6.52 -10.55 3.05
N ILE A 15 -5.31 -11.10 2.95
CA ILE A 15 -4.37 -10.80 1.86
C ILE A 15 -4.96 -11.21 0.52
N SER A 16 -5.59 -12.40 0.44
CA SER A 16 -6.27 -12.87 -0.76
C SER A 16 -7.47 -11.98 -1.12
N ILE A 17 -8.29 -11.57 -0.15
CA ILE A 17 -9.41 -10.64 -0.33
C ILE A 17 -8.92 -9.24 -0.71
N PHE A 18 -7.79 -8.78 -0.17
CA PHE A 18 -7.18 -7.50 -0.54
C PHE A 18 -6.66 -7.53 -1.98
N SER A 19 -6.08 -8.64 -2.43
CA SER A 19 -5.77 -8.87 -3.84
C SER A 19 -7.02 -8.86 -4.72
N PHE A 20 -8.14 -9.41 -4.24
CA PHE A 20 -9.45 -9.34 -4.92
C PHE A 20 -10.11 -7.96 -4.87
N PHE A 21 -9.89 -7.16 -3.82
CA PHE A 21 -10.45 -5.81 -3.66
C PHE A 21 -9.68 -4.77 -4.48
N ASN A 22 -8.38 -4.96 -4.69
CA ASN A 22 -7.58 -4.20 -5.66
C ASN A 22 -7.98 -4.53 -7.11
N LEU A 23 -8.54 -5.72 -7.35
CA LEU A 23 -9.12 -6.08 -8.63
C LEU A 23 -10.50 -5.41 -8.83
N ALA A 24 -11.25 -5.20 -7.74
CA ALA A 24 -12.60 -4.61 -7.77
C ALA A 24 -12.66 -3.08 -7.94
N GLN A 25 -11.51 -2.38 -7.84
CA GLN A 25 -11.40 -0.95 -8.16
C GLN A 25 -10.57 -0.75 -9.44
N ALA A 26 -11.13 -1.22 -10.56
CA ALA A 26 -10.87 -0.63 -11.86
C ALA A 26 -11.95 0.43 -12.09
N ASP A 27 -11.54 1.62 -12.54
CA ASP A 27 -12.34 2.83 -12.66
C ASP A 27 -13.82 2.63 -13.05
N PHE A 28 -14.71 3.35 -12.37
CA PHE A 28 -16.05 3.65 -12.87
C PHE A 28 -15.93 4.60 -14.07
N THR A 29 -15.61 4.04 -15.23
CA THR A 29 -15.86 4.67 -16.54
C THR A 29 -17.04 3.92 -17.18
N VAL A 30 -18.22 4.54 -17.11
CA VAL A 30 -19.40 4.07 -17.83
C VAL A 30 -19.15 4.24 -19.32
N THR A 31 -18.69 3.17 -19.99
CA THR A 31 -19.15 2.75 -21.33
C THR A 31 -18.35 1.54 -21.82
N SER A 32 -19.11 0.47 -22.10
CA SER A 32 -18.86 -0.67 -22.99
C SER A 32 -17.74 -1.69 -22.68
N SER A 33 -18.23 -2.87 -22.29
CA SER A 33 -17.64 -4.20 -22.44
C SER A 33 -16.66 -4.64 -21.34
N MET A 34 -16.94 -5.83 -20.82
CA MET A 34 -16.14 -6.56 -19.83
C MET A 34 -14.68 -6.75 -20.26
N ALA A 35 -14.37 -6.58 -21.55
CA ALA A 35 -13.02 -6.65 -22.10
C ALA A 35 -12.12 -5.49 -21.64
N GLU A 36 -12.66 -4.28 -21.46
CA GLU A 36 -11.88 -3.10 -20.99
C GLU A 36 -11.57 -3.20 -19.49
N GLN A 37 -12.50 -3.75 -18.70
CA GLN A 37 -12.31 -3.99 -17.26
C GLN A 37 -11.31 -5.12 -16.98
N ILE A 38 -11.32 -6.19 -17.80
CA ILE A 38 -10.29 -7.23 -17.76
C ILE A 38 -8.92 -6.64 -18.13
N LYS A 39 -8.88 -5.71 -19.09
CA LYS A 39 -7.64 -5.04 -19.49
C LYS A 39 -7.11 -4.11 -18.40
N GLY A 40 -7.96 -3.37 -17.68
CA GLY A 40 -7.57 -2.56 -16.53
C GLY A 40 -7.04 -3.41 -15.36
N GLN A 41 -7.67 -4.56 -15.09
CA GLN A 41 -7.22 -5.51 -14.08
C GLN A 41 -5.92 -6.25 -14.45
N ILE A 42 -5.78 -6.64 -15.72
CA ILE A 42 -4.51 -7.18 -16.25
C ILE A 42 -3.46 -6.08 -16.30
N GLN A 43 -3.79 -4.82 -16.54
CA GLN A 43 -2.82 -3.73 -16.55
C GLN A 43 -2.34 -3.37 -15.15
N VAL A 44 -3.21 -3.41 -14.13
CA VAL A 44 -2.80 -3.31 -12.73
C VAL A 44 -1.94 -4.53 -12.36
N GLY A 45 -2.32 -5.75 -12.72
CA GLY A 45 -1.52 -6.97 -12.49
C GLY A 45 -0.25 -7.12 -13.34
N ALA A 46 -0.19 -6.52 -14.53
CA ALA A 46 0.95 -6.54 -15.46
C ALA A 46 1.85 -5.33 -15.26
N GLU A 47 1.35 -4.21 -14.74
CA GLU A 47 2.21 -3.13 -14.28
C GLU A 47 2.92 -3.56 -13.00
N TYR A 48 2.23 -4.21 -12.05
CA TYR A 48 2.87 -4.74 -10.82
C TYR A 48 3.59 -6.09 -10.99
N GLY A 49 3.22 -6.92 -11.98
CA GLY A 49 3.80 -8.26 -12.20
C GLY A 49 4.61 -8.44 -13.49
N ALA A 50 4.43 -7.58 -14.49
CA ALA A 50 5.12 -7.65 -15.79
C ALA A 50 6.04 -6.45 -16.05
N GLY A 51 6.73 -5.97 -15.01
CA GLY A 51 7.93 -5.13 -15.16
C GLY A 51 9.13 -5.84 -15.81
N MET A 52 8.94 -6.97 -16.49
CA MET A 52 10.01 -7.75 -17.13
C MET A 52 9.94 -7.79 -18.66
N THR A 53 8.97 -7.14 -19.32
CA THR A 53 8.92 -7.14 -20.79
C THR A 53 8.67 -5.76 -21.36
N GLY A 54 9.72 -5.13 -21.89
CA GLY A 54 9.58 -4.08 -22.91
C GLY A 54 10.07 -2.71 -22.47
N LYS A 55 11.34 -2.44 -22.78
CA LYS A 55 12.06 -1.15 -22.63
C LYS A 55 12.16 -0.67 -21.18
N ALA A 56 13.31 -0.95 -20.58
CA ALA A 56 13.67 -0.49 -19.25
C ALA A 56 13.74 1.05 -19.23
N ASP A 57 12.60 1.72 -19.10
CA ASP A 57 12.53 3.04 -18.50
C ASP A 57 12.83 2.84 -17.01
N PRO A 58 14.01 3.25 -16.50
CA PRO A 58 14.38 3.02 -15.11
C PRO A 58 13.34 3.58 -14.13
N ARG A 59 12.59 4.60 -14.58
CA ARG A 59 11.49 5.23 -13.85
C ARG A 59 10.36 4.27 -13.51
N ARG A 60 9.89 3.46 -14.46
CA ARG A 60 8.79 2.51 -14.24
C ARG A 60 9.20 1.35 -13.35
N MET A 61 10.44 0.88 -13.48
CA MET A 61 10.97 -0.20 -12.65
C MET A 61 11.04 0.23 -11.17
N VAL A 62 11.47 1.47 -10.91
CA VAL A 62 11.52 2.06 -9.57
C VAL A 62 10.11 2.27 -9.00
N GLU A 63 9.16 2.78 -9.80
CA GLU A 63 7.76 2.95 -9.38
C GLU A 63 7.12 1.63 -8.91
N ASN A 64 7.33 0.54 -9.66
CA ASN A 64 6.79 -0.78 -9.29
C ASN A 64 7.39 -1.33 -8.00
N ILE A 65 8.71 -1.21 -7.83
CA ILE A 65 9.41 -1.67 -6.62
C ILE A 65 8.88 -0.91 -5.40
N ILE A 66 8.71 0.42 -5.51
CA ILE A 66 8.19 1.25 -4.43
C ILE A 66 6.78 0.82 -4.05
N THR A 67 5.89 0.59 -5.02
CA THR A 67 4.50 0.21 -4.72
C THR A 67 4.39 -1.15 -4.02
N ILE A 68 5.18 -2.14 -4.45
CA ILE A 68 5.21 -3.46 -3.79
C ILE A 68 5.73 -3.33 -2.36
N LEU A 69 6.81 -2.55 -2.16
CA LEU A 69 7.36 -2.31 -0.83
C LEU A 69 6.36 -1.56 0.07
N LEU A 70 5.66 -0.55 -0.46
CA LEU A 70 4.67 0.23 0.30
C LEU A 70 3.50 -0.65 0.75
N GLY A 71 3.01 -1.55 -0.11
CA GLY A 71 1.95 -2.50 0.22
C GLY A 71 2.37 -3.49 1.31
N LEU A 72 3.60 -4.02 1.23
CA LEU A 72 4.15 -4.92 2.24
C LEU A 72 4.34 -4.20 3.59
N VAL A 73 4.87 -2.98 3.56
CA VAL A 73 5.04 -2.14 4.75
C VAL A 73 3.69 -1.85 5.41
N GLY A 74 2.67 -1.41 4.65
CA GLY A 74 1.33 -1.16 5.18
C GLY A 74 0.70 -2.39 5.84
N THR A 75 0.88 -3.57 5.24
CA THR A 75 0.40 -4.84 5.80
C THR A 75 1.08 -5.16 7.14
N ILE A 76 2.40 -4.95 7.24
CA ILE A 76 3.15 -5.16 8.48
C ILE A 76 2.69 -4.20 9.58
N PHE A 77 2.49 -2.91 9.26
CA PHE A 77 1.97 -1.92 10.19
C PHE A 77 0.59 -2.31 10.74
N MET A 78 -0.30 -2.84 9.89
CA MET A 78 -1.61 -3.33 10.30
C MET A 78 -1.50 -4.49 11.31
N VAL A 79 -0.60 -5.44 11.07
CA VAL A 79 -0.36 -6.57 11.99
C VAL A 79 0.17 -6.07 13.34
N TYR A 80 1.11 -5.12 13.35
CA TYR A 80 1.63 -4.54 14.59
C TYR A 80 0.58 -3.76 15.38
N LEU A 81 -0.30 -3.03 14.70
CA LEU A 81 -1.40 -2.30 15.34
C LEU A 81 -2.36 -3.26 16.06
N VAL A 82 -2.73 -4.36 15.39
CA VAL A 82 -3.62 -5.39 15.95
C VAL A 82 -2.93 -6.13 17.10
N ALA A 83 -1.65 -6.49 16.96
CA ALA A 83 -0.89 -7.16 18.02
C ALA A 83 -0.74 -6.27 19.27
N GLY A 84 -0.46 -4.98 19.09
CA GLY A 84 -0.41 -4.00 20.17
C GLY A 84 -1.77 -3.82 20.84
N GLY A 85 -2.84 -3.72 20.06
CA GLY A 85 -4.22 -3.64 20.57
C GLY A 85 -4.63 -4.89 21.36
N TYR A 86 -4.26 -6.07 20.88
CA TYR A 86 -4.51 -7.33 21.57
C TYR A 86 -3.81 -7.39 22.94
N TRP A 87 -2.54 -6.98 23.02
CA TRP A 87 -1.82 -6.91 24.28
C TRP A 87 -2.43 -5.87 25.23
N TYR A 88 -2.87 -4.73 24.71
CA TYR A 88 -3.52 -3.70 25.52
C TYR A 88 -4.81 -4.23 26.18
N ILE A 89 -5.67 -4.92 25.42
CA ILE A 89 -6.93 -5.49 25.94
C ILE A 89 -6.67 -6.66 26.90
N THR A 90 -5.62 -7.47 26.63
CA THR A 90 -5.29 -8.65 27.44
C THR A 90 -4.51 -8.32 28.72
N SER A 91 -4.13 -7.06 28.95
CA SER A 91 -3.27 -6.67 30.08
C SER A 91 -3.91 -6.87 31.46
N GLN A 92 -5.21 -7.16 31.57
CA GLN A 92 -5.94 -7.48 32.82
C GLN A 92 -5.69 -6.50 34.00
N GLY A 93 -5.30 -5.26 33.72
CA GLY A 93 -5.00 -4.24 34.74
C GLY A 93 -3.54 -4.20 35.22
N GLU A 94 -2.64 -5.00 34.66
CA GLU A 94 -1.20 -4.85 34.91
C GLU A 94 -0.66 -3.62 34.14
N GLU A 95 -0.36 -2.55 34.87
CA GLU A 95 0.10 -1.27 34.28
C GLU A 95 1.32 -1.42 33.38
N GLU A 96 2.24 -2.33 33.70
CA GLU A 96 3.49 -2.49 32.96
C GLU A 96 3.24 -3.05 31.55
N ARG A 97 2.41 -4.11 31.44
CA ARG A 97 1.95 -4.65 30.15
C ARG A 97 1.14 -3.63 29.35
N GLN A 98 0.29 -2.86 30.03
CA GLN A 98 -0.55 -1.87 29.38
C GLN A 98 0.28 -0.71 28.80
N LYS A 99 1.26 -0.19 29.54
CA LYS A 99 2.22 0.81 29.06
C LYS A 99 3.05 0.29 27.90
N LYS A 100 3.50 -0.96 27.96
CA LYS A 100 4.28 -1.58 26.88
C LYS A 100 3.46 -1.70 25.59
N ALA A 101 2.21 -2.14 25.68
CA ALA A 101 1.30 -2.23 24.54
C ALA A 101 1.02 -0.85 23.91
N LEU A 102 0.75 0.17 24.73
CA LEU A 102 0.55 1.54 24.26
C LEU A 102 1.81 2.10 23.57
N LYS A 103 3.00 1.83 24.12
CA LYS A 103 4.26 2.24 23.49
C LYS A 103 4.45 1.62 22.11
N THR A 104 4.09 0.34 21.95
CA THR A 104 4.09 -0.33 20.65
C THR A 104 3.11 0.32 19.69
N ILE A 105 1.86 0.56 20.11
CA ILE A 105 0.84 1.21 19.27
C ILE A 105 1.30 2.62 18.84
N GLN A 106 1.84 3.42 19.77
CA GLN A 106 2.36 4.75 19.47
C GLN A 106 3.49 4.70 18.44
N ALA A 107 4.44 3.78 18.61
CA ALA A 107 5.53 3.59 17.65
C ALA A 107 5.01 3.18 16.26
N THR A 108 4.00 2.30 16.20
CA THR A 108 3.33 1.88 14.95
C THR A 108 2.64 3.06 14.26
N ILE A 109 1.91 3.90 15.01
CA ILE A 109 1.22 5.08 14.45
C ILE A 109 2.23 6.08 13.91
N ILE A 110 3.30 6.37 14.66
CA ILE A 110 4.35 7.31 14.22
C ILE A 110 5.01 6.81 12.93
N GLY A 111 5.35 5.52 12.85
CA GLY A 111 5.90 4.94 11.63
C GLY A 111 4.94 5.04 10.43
N LEU A 112 3.65 4.81 10.66
CA LEU A 112 2.64 4.94 9.60
C LEU A 112 2.53 6.39 9.10
N VAL A 113 2.53 7.37 10.01
CA VAL A 113 2.50 8.80 9.67
C VAL A 113 3.72 9.20 8.83
N ILE A 114 4.92 8.69 9.17
CA ILE A 114 6.15 8.97 8.41
C ILE A 114 6.03 8.43 6.98
N VAL A 115 5.54 7.21 6.79
CA VAL A 115 5.37 6.60 5.46
C VAL A 115 4.38 7.40 4.61
N LEU A 116 3.25 7.80 5.20
CA LEU A 116 2.24 8.63 4.52
C LEU A 116 2.78 10.01 4.16
N ALA A 117 3.55 10.63 5.06
CA ALA A 117 4.19 11.92 4.82
C ALA A 117 5.22 11.83 3.69
N ALA A 118 6.07 10.79 3.69
CA ALA A 118 7.05 10.57 2.63
C ALA A 118 6.37 10.42 1.27
N TYR A 119 5.31 9.60 1.18
CA TYR A 119 4.56 9.41 -0.06
C TYR A 119 3.93 10.73 -0.56
N SER A 120 3.33 11.50 0.36
CA SER A 120 2.72 12.80 0.04
C SER A 120 3.75 13.81 -0.49
N ILE A 121 4.96 13.80 0.06
CA ILE A 121 6.05 14.66 -0.43
C ILE A 121 6.51 14.21 -1.84
N THR A 122 6.63 12.91 -2.09
CA THR A 122 7.04 12.38 -3.40
C THR A 122 6.10 12.83 -4.52
N ILE A 123 4.78 12.74 -4.31
CA ILE A 123 3.79 13.19 -5.30
C ILE A 123 3.80 14.71 -5.48
N TYR A 124 4.05 15.47 -4.41
CA TYR A 124 4.11 16.92 -4.46
C TYR A 124 5.33 17.42 -5.24
N VAL A 125 6.51 16.84 -5.02
CA VAL A 125 7.71 17.17 -5.80
C VAL A 125 7.55 16.72 -7.25
N GLY A 126 7.00 15.52 -7.48
CA GLY A 126 6.78 14.98 -8.82
C GLY A 126 5.82 15.84 -9.66
N SER A 127 4.77 16.39 -9.06
CA SER A 127 3.83 17.29 -9.78
C SER A 127 4.48 18.62 -10.15
N LYS A 128 5.27 19.20 -9.24
CA LYS A 128 5.98 20.47 -9.50
C LYS A 128 7.04 20.35 -10.59
N VAL A 129 7.73 19.21 -10.69
CA VAL A 129 8.68 18.94 -11.77
C VAL A 129 7.97 18.79 -13.13
N LYS A 130 6.83 18.09 -13.18
CA LYS A 130 6.05 17.97 -14.43
C LYS A 130 5.52 19.32 -14.91
N GLU A 131 5.02 20.14 -14.00
CA GLU A 131 4.48 21.47 -14.29
C GLU A 131 5.57 22.39 -14.88
N ALA A 132 6.78 22.37 -14.32
CA ALA A 132 7.91 23.16 -14.83
C ALA A 132 8.41 22.71 -16.22
N VAL A 133 8.42 21.41 -16.49
CA VAL A 133 8.86 20.86 -17.80
C VAL A 133 7.83 21.12 -18.90
N VAL A 134 6.53 21.11 -18.57
CA VAL A 134 5.45 21.34 -19.55
C VAL A 134 5.45 22.79 -20.05
N LEU A 135 5.81 23.76 -19.20
CA LEU A 135 5.85 25.17 -19.56
C LEU A 135 6.95 25.52 -20.58
N GLU A 136 8.08 24.80 -20.60
CA GLU A 136 9.12 24.99 -21.63
C GLU A 136 8.70 24.48 -23.01
N ILE A 137 7.87 23.43 -23.06
CA ILE A 137 7.40 22.84 -24.33
C ILE A 137 6.38 23.75 -25.03
N GLU A 138 5.58 24.50 -24.27
CA GLU A 138 4.59 25.43 -24.83
C GLU A 138 5.19 26.79 -25.23
N ALA A 139 6.31 27.21 -24.62
CA ALA A 139 7.03 28.43 -24.97
C ALA A 139 7.95 28.30 -26.22
N THR A 140 8.18 27.09 -26.72
CA THR A 140 9.03 26.81 -27.90
C THR A 140 8.22 26.57 -29.19
N LYS A 141 6.88 26.59 -29.11
CA LYS A 141 5.99 26.63 -30.29
C LYS A 141 5.64 28.07 -30.65
#